data_AF-A0A2T4WKF2-F1
#
_entry.id   AF-A0A2T4WKF2-F1
#
_cell.length_a   1.000
_cell.length_b   1.000
_cell.length_c   1.000
_cell.angle_alpha   90.00
_cell.angle_beta   90.00
_cell.angle_gamma   90.00
#
_symmetry.space_group_name_H-M   'P 1'
#
loop_
_entity.id
_entity.type
_entity.pdbx_description
1 polymer ?
#
loop_
_entity_poly.entity_id
_entity_poly.type
_entity_poly.pdbx_seq_one_letter_code
_entity_poly.pdbx_strand_id
1 'polypeptide(L)'
;KKERLKWFDNFKDESSLSASSIMKFHSTAGKGNNDFGVIMDRVFVKTTSITQIIKKSKDVLMRFENLHTNSKTEHKFQFPMSINE
;
A
#
# COMPACT_ATOMS: atom_id res chain seq x y z
N LYS A 1 16.04 -10.57 3.00
CA LYS A 1 15.63 -9.90 4.28
C LYS A 1 16.31 -8.54 4.46
N LYS A 2 17.66 -8.46 4.34
CA LYS A 2 18.43 -7.20 4.48
C LYS A 2 17.97 -6.08 3.54
N GLU A 3 17.77 -6.38 2.25
CA GLU A 3 17.31 -5.38 1.27
C GLU A 3 15.97 -4.72 1.64
N ARG A 4 14.98 -5.51 2.06
CA ARG A 4 13.67 -4.97 2.46
C ARG A 4 13.76 -4.05 3.69
N LEU A 5 14.63 -4.37 4.64
CA LEU A 5 14.89 -3.50 5.79
C LEU A 5 15.53 -2.20 5.34
N LYS A 6 16.55 -2.27 4.49
CA LYS A 6 17.20 -1.09 3.92
C LYS A 6 16.23 -0.20 3.15
N TRP A 7 15.37 -0.77 2.30
CA TRP A 7 14.36 0.02 1.58
C TRP A 7 13.40 0.73 2.53
N PHE A 8 13.00 0.05 3.61
CA PHE A 8 12.12 0.62 4.62
C PHE A 8 12.83 1.71 5.46
N ASP A 9 14.11 1.51 5.79
CA ASP A 9 14.92 2.51 6.49
C ASP A 9 15.09 3.76 5.63
N ASN A 10 15.51 3.61 4.36
CA ASN A 10 15.56 4.71 3.41
C ASN A 10 14.22 5.42 3.26
N PHE A 11 13.10 4.67 3.21
CA PHE A 11 11.77 5.28 3.13
C PHE A 11 11.45 6.17 4.35
N LYS A 12 11.80 5.73 5.56
CA LYS A 12 11.58 6.53 6.77
C LYS A 12 12.44 7.81 6.77
N ASP A 13 13.66 7.73 6.27
CA ASP A 13 14.60 8.85 6.29
C ASP A 13 14.32 9.87 5.18
N GLU A 14 13.87 9.41 4.00
CA GLU A 14 13.72 10.24 2.81
C GLU A 14 12.29 10.74 2.57
N SER A 15 11.28 10.21 3.28
CA SER A 15 9.86 10.50 3.01
C SER A 15 9.08 10.91 4.25
N SER A 16 8.18 11.88 4.08
CA SER A 16 7.13 12.14 5.08
C SER A 16 6.15 10.98 5.11
N LEU A 17 5.69 10.57 6.29
CA LEU A 17 4.74 9.47 6.45
C LEU A 17 3.32 9.93 6.11
N SER A 18 2.98 9.84 4.83
CA SER A 18 1.68 10.21 4.28
C SER A 18 1.06 9.02 3.51
N ALA A 19 -0.26 9.03 3.32
CA ALA A 19 -0.91 7.96 2.58
C ALA A 19 -0.33 7.80 1.16
N SER A 20 -0.03 8.91 0.47
CA SER A 20 0.54 8.87 -0.88
C SER A 20 1.96 8.32 -0.90
N SER A 21 2.82 8.71 0.05
CA SER A 21 4.20 8.19 0.13
C SER A 21 4.24 6.72 0.51
N ILE A 22 3.37 6.28 1.43
CA ILE A 22 3.21 4.87 1.81
C ILE A 22 2.74 4.04 0.62
N MET A 23 1.74 4.53 -0.14
CA MET A 23 1.28 3.85 -1.35
C MET A 23 2.42 3.72 -2.36
N LYS A 24 3.12 4.84 -2.65
CA LYS A 24 4.25 4.85 -3.57
C LYS A 24 5.32 3.85 -3.16
N PHE A 25 5.69 3.80 -1.88
CA PHE A 25 6.65 2.82 -1.37
C PHE A 25 6.20 1.39 -1.65
N HIS A 26 4.97 1.01 -1.33
CA HIS A 26 4.48 -0.35 -1.57
C HIS A 26 4.32 -0.69 -3.06
N SER A 27 4.14 0.32 -3.92
CA SER A 27 4.10 0.13 -5.38
C SER A 27 5.48 0.09 -6.05
N THR A 28 6.54 0.61 -5.42
CA THR A 28 7.86 0.78 -6.08
C THR A 28 9.06 0.23 -5.31
N ALA A 29 8.93 -0.18 -4.05
CA ALA A 29 10.05 -0.69 -3.26
C ALA A 29 10.61 -1.98 -3.88
N GLY A 30 11.91 -1.96 -4.19
CA GLY A 30 12.56 -3.04 -4.91
C GLY A 30 12.18 -3.14 -6.39
N LYS A 31 11.65 -2.06 -6.99
CA LYS A 31 11.35 -2.00 -8.44
C LYS A 31 12.58 -2.40 -9.26
N GLY A 32 12.35 -3.24 -10.28
CA GLY A 32 13.41 -3.86 -11.08
C GLY A 32 13.93 -5.18 -10.51
N ASN A 33 13.52 -5.55 -9.29
CA ASN A 33 13.78 -6.85 -8.72
C ASN A 33 12.50 -7.71 -8.70
N ASN A 34 12.29 -8.46 -9.78
CA ASN A 34 11.08 -9.29 -9.95
C ASN A 34 11.02 -10.47 -8.97
N ASP A 35 12.15 -10.83 -8.37
CA ASP A 35 12.21 -11.88 -7.36
C ASP A 35 11.69 -11.31 -6.04
N PHE A 36 12.38 -10.37 -5.40
CA PHE A 36 12.10 -10.01 -4.01
C PHE A 36 11.66 -8.56 -3.77
N GLY A 37 11.35 -7.83 -4.84
CA GLY A 37 10.61 -6.56 -4.76
C GLY A 37 9.23 -6.73 -4.12
N VAL A 38 8.63 -5.62 -3.67
CA VAL A 38 7.30 -5.66 -3.07
C VAL A 38 6.22 -6.01 -4.11
N ILE A 39 6.43 -5.56 -5.35
CA ILE A 39 5.69 -6.04 -6.51
C ILE A 39 6.45 -7.20 -7.13
N MET A 40 5.89 -8.41 -7.04
CA MET A 40 6.48 -9.62 -7.59
C MET A 40 5.88 -9.93 -8.96
N ASP A 41 6.71 -10.39 -9.88
CA ASP A 41 6.27 -11.03 -11.13
C ASP A 41 7.22 -12.19 -11.46
N ARG A 42 6.93 -13.36 -10.89
CA ARG A 42 7.72 -14.58 -11.02
C ARG A 42 7.02 -15.64 -11.86
N VAL A 43 6.37 -15.22 -12.97
CA VAL A 43 5.59 -16.07 -13.88
C VAL A 43 4.32 -16.65 -13.25
N PHE A 44 4.45 -17.48 -12.22
CA PHE A 44 3.35 -18.13 -11.49
C PHE A 44 2.87 -17.33 -10.28
N VAL A 45 3.75 -16.56 -9.65
CA VAL A 45 3.43 -15.72 -8.49
C VAL A 45 3.55 -14.27 -8.89
N LYS A 46 2.43 -13.54 -8.85
CA LYS A 46 2.37 -12.13 -9.21
C LYS A 46 1.58 -11.35 -8.18
N THR A 47 2.03 -10.13 -7.89
CA THR A 47 1.18 -9.18 -7.15
C THR A 47 0.04 -8.75 -8.06
N THR A 48 -1.19 -9.06 -7.67
CA THR A 48 -2.38 -8.80 -8.52
C THR A 48 -3.01 -7.45 -8.25
N SER A 49 -2.92 -6.99 -7.00
CA SER A 49 -3.53 -5.74 -6.56
C SER A 49 -2.82 -5.19 -5.34
N ILE A 50 -3.06 -3.91 -5.07
CA ILE A 50 -2.67 -3.23 -3.85
C ILE A 50 -3.92 -2.57 -3.28
N THR A 51 -4.19 -2.81 -1.99
CA THR A 51 -5.26 -2.14 -1.27
C THR A 51 -4.65 -1.26 -0.20
N GLN A 52 -5.05 0.00 -0.15
CA GLN A 52 -4.71 0.92 0.92
C GLN A 52 -5.96 1.27 1.72
N ILE A 53 -5.85 1.19 3.04
CA ILE A 53 -6.91 1.59 3.96
C ILE A 53 -6.39 2.76 4.80
N ILE A 54 -7.11 3.88 4.76
CA ILE A 54 -6.80 5.10 5.48
C ILE A 54 -7.94 5.34 6.46
N LYS A 55 -7.67 5.16 7.76
CA LYS A 55 -8.61 5.50 8.83
C LYS A 55 -8.28 6.90 9.36
N LYS A 56 -9.25 7.81 9.30
CA LYS A 56 -9.19 9.14 9.91
C LYS A 56 -10.44 9.35 10.76
N SER A 57 -10.29 9.24 12.08
CA SER A 57 -11.42 9.34 13.01
C SER A 57 -12.55 8.36 12.62
N LYS A 58 -13.69 8.86 12.14
CA LYS A 58 -14.88 8.10 11.73
C LYS A 58 -14.86 7.65 10.28
N ASP A 59 -14.01 8.27 9.46
CA ASP A 59 -13.93 8.00 8.04
C ASP A 59 -12.87 6.92 7.78
N VAL A 60 -13.26 5.89 7.04
CA VAL A 60 -12.33 4.91 6.47
C VAL A 60 -12.41 5.02 4.95
N LEU A 61 -11.29 5.38 4.33
CA LEU A 61 -11.12 5.36 2.88
C LEU A 61 -10.36 4.08 2.50
N MET A 62 -10.97 3.26 1.66
CA MET A 62 -10.33 2.11 1.03
C MET A 62 -10.07 2.45 -0.43
N ARG A 63 -8.81 2.38 -0.84
CA ARG A 63 -8.40 2.49 -2.24
C ARG A 63 -7.88 1.14 -2.71
N PHE A 64 -8.49 0.61 -3.77
CA PHE A 64 -8.09 -0.62 -4.41
C PHE A 64 -7.48 -0.31 -5.78
N GLU A 65 -6.32 -0.90 -6.07
CA GLU A 65 -5.60 -0.77 -7.34
C GLU A 65 -5.32 -2.17 -7.89
N ASN A 66 -5.96 -2.51 -9.00
CA ASN A 66 -5.70 -3.75 -9.73
C ASN A 66 -4.54 -3.53 -10.69
N LEU A 67 -3.44 -4.27 -10.52
CA LEU A 67 -2.22 -4.12 -11.31
C LEU A 67 -2.32 -4.80 -12.70
N HIS A 68 -3.28 -5.69 -12.91
CA HIS A 68 -3.49 -6.37 -14.19
C HIS A 68 -4.29 -5.49 -15.16
N THR A 69 -5.34 -4.85 -14.66
CA THR A 69 -6.23 -3.99 -15.47
C THR A 69 -5.88 -2.51 -15.38
N ASN A 70 -4.97 -2.13 -14.47
CA ASN A 70 -4.72 -0.75 -14.05
C ASN A 70 -5.96 -0.02 -13.50
N SER A 71 -7.01 -0.75 -13.12
CA SER A 71 -8.24 -0.15 -12.61
C SER A 71 -8.08 0.27 -11.14
N LYS A 72 -8.65 1.42 -10.79
CA LYS A 72 -8.62 2.00 -9.44
C LYS A 72 -10.04 2.23 -8.96
N THR A 73 -10.35 1.81 -7.74
CA THR A 73 -11.63 2.10 -7.08
C THR A 73 -11.39 2.63 -5.69
N GLU A 74 -12.29 3.49 -5.24
CA GLU A 74 -12.26 4.07 -3.90
C GLU A 74 -13.63 3.89 -3.23
N HIS A 75 -13.62 3.45 -1.98
CA HIS A 75 -14.81 3.28 -1.16
C HIS A 75 -14.62 3.98 0.17
N LYS A 76 -15.58 4.82 0.54
CA LYS A 76 -15.60 5.51 1.82
C LYS A 76 -16.62 4.85 2.74
N PHE A 77 -16.18 4.45 3.92
CA PHE A 77 -17.02 3.94 4.99
C PHE A 77 -17.06 4.98 6.11
N GLN A 78 -18.23 5.19 6.69
CA GLN A 78 -18.41 6.02 7.88
C GLN A 78 -18.87 5.12 9.03
N PHE A 79 -18.08 5.05 10.09
CA PHE A 79 -18.46 4.29 11.27
C PHE A 79 -19.25 5.17 12.24
N PRO A 80 -20.39 4.69 12.77
CA PRO A 80 -21.10 5.39 13.84
C PRO A 80 -20.24 5.45 15.11
N MET A 81 -20.43 6.47 15.95
CA MET A 81 -19.76 6.51 17.26
C MET A 81 -20.20 5.30 18.08
N SER A 82 -19.26 4.68 18.79
CA SER A 82 -19.59 3.82 19.92
C SER A 82 -20.37 4.65 20.94
N ILE A 83 -21.67 4.38 21.04
CA ILE A 83 -22.49 4.85 22.15
C ILE A 83 -22.03 3.99 23.34
N ASN A 84 -21.16 4.54 24.17
CA ASN A 84 -20.94 3.95 25.49
C ASN A 84 -22.16 4.36 26.34
N GLU A 85 -22.94 3.38 26.79
CA GLU A 85 -23.92 3.52 27.87
C GLU A 85 -23.24 3.79 29.21
#